data_AF-A0A1Q7FN36-F1
#
_entry.id   AF-A0A1Q7FN36-F1
#
_cell.length_a   1.000
_cell.length_b   1.000
_cell.length_c   1.000
_cell.angle_alpha   90.00
_cell.angle_beta   90.00
_cell.angle_gamma   90.00
#
_symmetry.space_group_name_H-M   'P 1'
#
loop_
_entity.id
_entity.type
_entity.pdbx_description
1 polymer ?
#
loop_
_entity_poly.entity_id
_entity_poly.type
_entity_poly.pdbx_seq_one_letter_code
_entity_poly.pdbx_strand_id
1 'polypeptide(L)'
;MSGAGASRQQEPHKEMTLRELVEKYRSIGGGFGRPAALAAFGLAQAETEHLFGIYDEDYHISRFFHFSESDGERFFINGFPVTHVSIDAEIEAIL
;
A
#
# COMPACT_ATOMS: atom_id res chain seq x y z
N MET A 1 23.25 33.70 -22.00
CA MET A 1 21.79 33.51 -21.87
C MET A 1 21.58 32.00 -21.96
N SER A 2 21.44 31.32 -20.82
CA SER A 2 20.16 30.79 -20.29
C SER A 2 19.65 29.60 -21.14
N GLY A 3 19.36 28.41 -20.63
CA GLY A 3 19.01 28.06 -19.26
C GLY A 3 19.33 26.62 -18.90
N ALA A 4 19.49 26.44 -17.59
CA ALA A 4 19.59 25.17 -16.90
C ALA A 4 18.27 24.40 -17.03
N GLY A 5 18.32 23.24 -17.68
CA GLY A 5 17.33 22.19 -17.45
C GLY A 5 17.74 21.45 -16.19
N ALA A 6 17.26 21.89 -15.03
CA ALA A 6 17.43 21.16 -13.79
C ALA A 6 16.85 19.76 -13.98
N SER A 7 17.73 18.76 -14.02
CA SER A 7 17.35 17.37 -13.79
C SER A 7 16.55 17.35 -12.51
N ARG A 8 15.24 17.08 -12.59
CA ARG A 8 14.47 16.64 -11.42
C ARG A 8 15.14 15.35 -10.98
N GLN A 9 16.06 15.46 -10.03
CA GLN A 9 16.48 14.33 -9.24
C GLN A 9 15.19 13.86 -8.58
N GLN A 10 14.61 12.80 -9.12
CA GLN A 10 13.65 12.01 -8.37
C GLN A 10 14.46 11.53 -7.16
N GLU A 11 14.25 12.19 -6.03
CA GLU A 11 14.62 11.63 -4.74
C GLU A 11 14.12 10.19 -4.77
N PRO A 12 14.94 9.17 -4.44
CA PRO A 12 14.42 7.82 -4.32
C PRO A 12 13.27 7.91 -3.31
N HIS A 13 12.04 7.79 -3.78
CA HIS A 13 10.88 7.71 -2.90
C HIS A 13 11.21 6.54 -1.98
N LYS A 14 11.43 6.83 -0.69
CA LYS A 14 11.66 5.77 0.28
C LYS A 14 10.37 4.96 0.28
N GLU A 15 10.40 3.81 -0.41
CA GLU A 15 9.26 2.91 -0.44
C GLU A 15 8.94 2.51 1.01
N MET A 16 7.66 2.59 1.35
CA MET A 16 7.17 2.16 2.64
C MET A 16 7.52 0.69 2.83
N THR A 17 8.25 0.36 3.88
CA THR A 17 8.56 -1.04 4.21
C THR A 17 7.32 -1.78 4.69
N LEU A 18 7.34 -3.12 4.66
CA LEU A 18 6.22 -3.93 5.14
C LEU A 18 5.86 -3.61 6.60
N ARG A 19 6.88 -3.38 7.44
CA ARG A 19 6.71 -2.95 8.83
C ARG A 19 5.99 -1.61 8.94
N GLU A 20 6.44 -0.60 8.19
CA GLU A 20 5.81 0.72 8.18
C GLU A 20 4.37 0.65 7.66
N LEU A 21 4.09 -0.21 6.66
CA LEU A 21 2.74 -0.45 6.15
C LEU A 21 1.83 -1.06 7.21
N VAL A 22 2.29 -2.11 7.91
CA VAL A 22 1.48 -2.77 8.96
C VAL A 22 1.23 -1.85 10.14
N GLU A 23 2.23 -1.06 10.55
CA GLU A 23 2.06 -0.03 11.60
C GLU A 23 1.02 1.02 11.18
N LYS A 24 1.09 1.49 9.94
CA LYS A 24 0.11 2.45 9.39
C LYS A 24 -1.28 1.85 9.30
N TYR A 25 -1.41 0.62 8.80
CA TYR A 25 -2.66 -0.12 8.74
C TYR A 25 -3.31 -0.21 10.12
N ARG A 26 -2.55 -0.59 11.17
CA ARG A 26 -3.08 -0.67 12.54
C ARG A 26 -3.56 0.68 13.06
N SER A 27 -2.85 1.76 12.72
CA SER A 27 -3.24 3.13 13.07
C SER A 27 -4.57 3.55 12.42
N ILE A 28 -4.80 3.15 11.16
CA ILE A 28 -6.01 3.49 10.40
C ILE A 28 -7.19 2.58 10.77
N GLY A 29 -7.00 1.26 10.71
CA GLY A 29 -8.07 0.25 10.86
C GLY A 29 -8.46 -0.05 12.31
N GLY A 30 -7.67 0.40 13.28
CA GLY A 30 -7.92 0.17 14.70
C GLY A 30 -7.71 -1.28 15.16
N GLY A 31 -6.92 -2.07 14.41
CA GLY A 31 -6.57 -3.46 14.72
C GLY A 31 -6.52 -4.36 13.49
N PHE A 32 -6.01 -5.58 13.67
CA PHE A 32 -5.98 -6.61 12.61
C PHE A 32 -7.37 -7.17 12.28
N GLY A 33 -7.50 -7.74 11.07
CA GLY A 33 -8.74 -8.30 10.54
C GLY A 33 -9.84 -7.27 10.23
N ARG A 34 -9.52 -5.97 10.24
CA ARG A 34 -10.50 -4.90 9.97
C ARG A 34 -10.19 -4.24 8.63
N PRO A 35 -11.19 -4.06 7.74
CA PRO A 35 -10.97 -3.35 6.49
C PRO A 35 -10.50 -1.91 6.73
N ALA A 36 -9.36 -1.55 6.13
CA ALA A 36 -8.85 -0.20 6.05
C ALA A 36 -8.89 0.28 4.60
N ALA A 37 -9.39 1.50 4.36
CA ALA A 37 -9.43 2.09 3.04
C ALA A 37 -8.00 2.33 2.52
N LEU A 38 -7.72 1.93 1.27
CA LEU A 38 -6.39 2.14 0.66
C LEU A 38 -6.04 3.63 0.56
N ALA A 39 -7.03 4.49 0.29
CA ALA A 39 -6.84 5.95 0.27
C ALA A 39 -6.38 6.52 1.62
N ALA A 40 -6.69 5.88 2.75
CA ALA A 40 -6.26 6.33 4.07
C ALA A 40 -4.74 6.15 4.30
N PHE A 41 -4.07 5.37 3.45
CA PHE A 41 -2.61 5.29 3.45
C PHE A 41 -1.95 6.58 2.91
N GLY A 42 -2.72 7.54 2.36
CA GLY A 42 -2.22 8.87 2.01
C GLY A 42 -1.08 8.89 1.00
N LEU A 43 -0.99 7.84 0.17
CA LEU A 43 -0.07 7.72 -0.95
C LEU A 43 -0.80 8.13 -2.23
N ALA A 44 -0.06 8.52 -3.27
CA ALA A 44 -0.67 8.73 -4.57
C ALA A 44 -1.23 7.41 -5.12
N GLN A 45 -2.16 7.49 -6.09
CA GLN A 45 -2.79 6.31 -6.68
C GLN A 45 -1.77 5.31 -7.21
N ALA A 46 -0.84 5.76 -8.06
CA ALA A 46 0.19 4.90 -8.64
C ALA A 46 1.14 4.31 -7.58
N GLU A 47 1.45 5.06 -6.52
CA GLU A 47 2.29 4.56 -5.42
C GLU A 47 1.57 3.49 -4.60
N THR A 48 0.28 3.67 -4.36
CA THR A 48 -0.57 2.68 -3.68
C THR A 48 -0.66 1.40 -4.51
N GLU A 49 -0.97 1.53 -5.79
CA GLU A 49 -1.08 0.39 -6.72
C GLU A 49 0.25 -0.38 -6.82
N HIS A 50 1.37 0.34 -6.89
CA HIS A 50 2.70 -0.27 -6.93
C HIS A 50 3.04 -1.00 -5.61
N LEU A 51 2.90 -0.32 -4.47
CA LEU A 51 3.26 -0.86 -3.16
C LEU A 51 2.47 -2.12 -2.81
N PHE A 52 1.15 -2.07 -2.96
CA PHE A 52 0.29 -3.22 -2.68
C PHE A 52 0.42 -4.30 -3.76
N GLY A 53 0.75 -3.94 -5.00
CA GLY A 53 1.06 -4.90 -6.06
C GLY A 53 2.28 -5.77 -5.73
N ILE A 54 3.38 -5.15 -5.27
CA ILE A 54 4.59 -5.87 -4.83
C ILE A 54 4.27 -6.89 -3.72
N TYR A 55 3.47 -6.50 -2.72
CA TYR A 55 3.12 -7.37 -1.60
C TYR A 55 2.10 -8.44 -1.95
N ASP A 56 1.23 -8.20 -2.92
CA ASP A 56 0.28 -9.20 -3.43
C ASP A 56 1.00 -10.29 -4.27
N GLU A 57 2.08 -9.93 -4.97
CA GLU A 57 2.90 -10.88 -5.73
C GLU A 57 3.74 -11.81 -4.84
N ASP A 58 4.20 -11.35 -3.67
CA ASP A 58 4.94 -12.19 -2.74
C ASP A 58 4.00 -13.06 -1.90
N TYR A 59 3.90 -14.35 -2.22
CA TYR A 59 3.08 -15.32 -1.49
C TYR A 59 3.34 -15.37 0.02
N HIS A 60 4.57 -15.11 0.49
CA HIS A 60 4.85 -15.11 1.93
C HIS A 60 4.14 -13.96 2.64
N ILE A 61 3.83 -12.88 1.93
CA ILE A 61 3.18 -11.67 2.44
C ILE A 61 1.68 -11.67 2.07
N SER A 62 1.36 -11.90 0.80
CA SER A 62 0.00 -11.77 0.25
C SER A 62 -1.02 -12.66 0.94
N ARG A 63 -0.60 -13.81 1.47
CA ARG A 63 -1.44 -14.71 2.26
C ARG A 63 -2.09 -14.07 3.51
N PHE A 64 -1.59 -12.92 3.95
CA PHE A 64 -2.11 -12.17 5.10
C PHE A 64 -2.94 -10.95 4.68
N PHE A 65 -2.98 -10.61 3.39
CA PHE A 65 -3.64 -9.43 2.84
C PHE A 65 -4.95 -9.87 2.18
N HIS A 66 -6.06 -9.31 2.66
CA HIS A 66 -7.39 -9.58 2.13
C HIS A 66 -7.94 -8.30 1.51
N PHE A 67 -7.93 -8.26 0.18
CA PHE A 67 -8.47 -7.13 -0.57
C PHE A 67 -9.98 -7.25 -0.76
N SER A 68 -10.67 -6.10 -0.74
CA SER A 68 -12.09 -6.03 -1.01
C SER A 68 -12.48 -4.77 -1.78
N GLU A 69 -13.56 -4.89 -2.55
CA GLU A 69 -14.21 -3.78 -3.24
C GLU A 69 -15.50 -3.38 -2.51
N SER A 70 -15.61 -2.11 -2.14
CA SER A 70 -16.78 -1.50 -1.48
C SER A 70 -16.88 -0.03 -1.91
N ASP A 71 -17.59 0.80 -1.16
CA ASP A 71 -17.66 2.24 -1.44
C ASP A 71 -16.33 2.93 -1.12
N GLY A 72 -15.82 3.77 -2.03
CA GLY A 72 -14.59 4.54 -1.81
C GLY A 72 -13.78 4.78 -3.08
N GLU A 73 -12.58 5.32 -2.90
CA GLU A 73 -11.60 5.48 -3.98
C GLU A 73 -11.08 4.10 -4.42
N ARG A 74 -11.09 3.86 -5.73
CA ARG A 74 -10.73 2.58 -6.34
C ARG A 74 -9.28 2.63 -6.84
N PHE A 75 -8.55 1.58 -6.51
CA PHE A 75 -7.19 1.28 -6.95
C PHE A 75 -7.21 -0.02 -7.75
N PHE A 76 -6.20 -0.24 -8.58
CA PHE A 76 -6.03 -1.48 -9.34
C PHE A 76 -4.78 -2.23 -8.85
N ILE A 77 -4.99 -3.23 -7.99
CA ILE A 77 -3.92 -4.10 -7.49
C ILE A 77 -3.84 -5.32 -8.40
N ASN A 78 -2.72 -5.48 -9.10
CA ASN A 78 -2.51 -6.56 -10.07
C ASN A 78 -3.66 -6.74 -11.09
N GLY A 79 -4.27 -5.61 -11.49
CA GLY A 79 -5.37 -5.57 -12.47
C GLY A 79 -6.77 -5.77 -11.88
N PHE A 80 -6.90 -6.00 -10.57
CA PHE A 80 -8.20 -6.16 -9.90
C PHE A 80 -8.62 -4.87 -9.18
N PRO A 81 -9.91 -4.48 -9.27
CA PRO A 81 -10.41 -3.31 -8.57
C PRO A 81 -10.46 -3.57 -7.06
N VAL A 82 -9.86 -2.67 -6.28
CA VAL A 82 -9.77 -2.77 -4.82
C VAL A 82 -9.98 -1.40 -4.21
N THR A 83 -10.63 -1.36 -3.05
CA THR A 83 -10.84 -0.12 -2.27
C THR A 83 -10.29 -0.23 -0.85
N HIS A 84 -10.27 -1.44 -0.30
CA HIS A 84 -9.88 -1.72 1.08
C HIS A 84 -8.95 -2.92 1.17
N VAL A 85 -8.16 -2.96 2.23
CA VAL A 85 -7.33 -4.09 2.64
C VAL A 85 -7.62 -4.43 4.11
N SER A 86 -7.74 -5.72 4.42
CA SER A 86 -7.64 -6.22 5.80
C SER A 86 -6.37 -7.05 5.92
N ILE A 87 -5.64 -6.88 7.01
CA ILE A 87 -4.41 -7.64 7.28
C ILE A 87 -4.61 -8.53 8.51
N ASP A 88 -4.23 -9.79 8.38
CA ASP A 88 -4.22 -10.79 9.45
C ASP A 88 -3.11 -10.50 10.48
N ALA A 89 -3.34 -10.84 11.75
CA ALA A 89 -2.37 -10.57 12.82
C ALA A 89 -1.08 -11.40 12.66
N GLU A 90 -1.18 -12.57 12.01
CA GLU A 90 -0.09 -13.50 11.75
C GLU A 90 1.02 -12.90 10.88
N ILE A 91 0.78 -11.77 10.21
CA ILE A 91 1.83 -11.00 9.52
C ILE A 91 2.99 -10.65 10.46
N GLU A 92 2.71 -10.44 11.76
CA GLU A 92 3.72 -10.10 12.76
C GLU A 92 4.82 -11.17 12.90
N ALA A 93 4.56 -12.41 12.46
CA ALA A 93 5.56 -13.48 12.48
C ALA A 93 6.70 -13.29 11.45
N ILE A 94 6.53 -12.41 10.47
CA ILE A 94 7.51 -12.16 9.39
C ILE A 94 8.02 -10.71 9.33
N LEU A 95 7.66 -9.87 10.31
CA LEU A 95 8.07 -8.46 10.41
C LEU A 95 9.41 -8.23 11.08
#